data_AF-T2JAP3-F1
#
_entry.id   AF-T2JAP3-F1
#
_cell.length_a   1.000
_cell.length_b   1.000
_cell.length_c   1.000
_cell.angle_alpha   90.00
_cell.angle_beta   90.00
_cell.angle_gamma   90.00
#
_symmetry.space_group_name_H-M   'P 1'
#
loop_
_entity.id
_entity.type
_entity.pdbx_description
1 polymer ?
#
loop_
_entity_poly.entity_id
_entity_poly.type
_entity_poly.pdbx_seq_one_letter_code
_entity_poly.pdbx_strand_id
1 'polypeptide(L)'
;MPPEKRRAIWAIYVWCRRTDELVDGPQAKYTTPETLQKWHEHLEHLFKGHPVDDEDVALVDTLQRFPVEIEPFEDMIAGQHMDLYRNRYETFEDLKLYCYRVAGTVGLMSNAVLGIEKILLRALGIRKMSLIYLKKRP
;
A
#
# COMPACT_ATOMS: atom_id res chain seq x y z
N MET A 1 -21.78 5.78 3.78
CA MET A 1 -21.20 4.54 3.19
C MET A 1 -21.88 3.34 3.84
N PRO A 2 -22.24 2.28 3.07
CA PRO A 2 -22.79 1.04 3.62
C PRO A 2 -21.88 0.44 4.71
N PRO A 3 -22.43 -0.23 5.75
CA PRO A 3 -21.64 -0.75 6.86
C PRO A 3 -20.48 -1.69 6.44
N GLU A 4 -20.71 -2.55 5.46
CA GLU A 4 -19.69 -3.47 4.94
C GLU A 4 -18.50 -2.76 4.27
N LYS A 5 -18.78 -1.82 3.36
CA LYS A 5 -17.74 -1.02 2.69
C LYS A 5 -16.97 -0.17 3.68
N ARG A 6 -17.66 0.38 4.69
CA ARG A 6 -17.01 1.18 5.74
C ARG A 6 -16.03 0.35 6.58
N ARG A 7 -16.40 -0.87 6.98
CA ARG A 7 -15.48 -1.77 7.70
C ARG A 7 -14.27 -2.15 6.84
N ALA A 8 -14.48 -2.41 5.55
CA ALA A 8 -13.39 -2.71 4.63
C ALA A 8 -12.41 -1.53 4.45
N ILE A 9 -12.94 -0.30 4.32
CA ILE A 9 -12.10 0.90 4.30
C ILE A 9 -11.32 1.08 5.61
N TRP A 10 -11.94 0.80 6.77
CA TRP A 10 -11.22 0.84 8.05
C TRP A 10 -10.11 -0.20 8.13
N ALA A 11 -10.34 -1.42 7.65
CA ALA A 11 -9.30 -2.46 7.60
C ALA A 11 -8.11 -2.04 6.73
N ILE A 12 -8.37 -1.49 5.55
CA ILE A 12 -7.33 -0.92 4.68
C ILE A 12 -6.59 0.20 5.40
N TYR A 13 -7.31 1.12 6.04
CA TYR A 13 -6.70 2.23 6.76
C TYR A 13 -5.80 1.77 7.91
N VAL A 14 -6.24 0.78 8.70
CA VAL A 14 -5.45 0.20 9.80
C VAL A 14 -4.15 -0.40 9.26
N TRP A 15 -4.21 -1.15 8.16
CA TRP A 15 -3.01 -1.69 7.54
C TRP A 15 -2.07 -0.60 7.00
N CYS A 16 -2.62 0.42 6.34
CA CYS A 16 -1.83 1.57 5.88
C CYS A 16 -1.15 2.28 7.04
N ARG A 17 -1.86 2.53 8.14
CA ARG A 17 -1.30 3.20 9.32
C ARG A 17 -0.19 2.39 9.97
N ARG A 18 -0.38 1.07 10.12
CA ARG A 18 0.67 0.16 10.62
C ARG A 18 1.90 0.16 9.72
N THR A 19 1.69 0.25 8.42
CA THR A 19 2.78 0.32 7.42
C THR A 19 3.56 1.64 7.54
N ASP A 20 2.88 2.77 7.67
CA ASP A 20 3.53 4.08 7.88
C ASP A 20 4.29 4.12 9.21
N GLU A 21 3.75 3.52 10.28
CA GLU A 21 4.38 3.46 11.60
C GLU A 21 5.73 2.75 11.61
N LEU A 22 6.01 1.91 10.60
CA LEU A 22 7.33 1.31 10.44
C LEU A 22 8.39 2.38 10.17
N VAL A 23 8.09 3.49 9.50
CA VAL A 23 9.08 4.52 9.15
C VAL A 23 8.80 5.90 9.77
N ASP A 24 7.58 6.11 10.29
CA ASP A 24 7.17 7.36 10.96
C ASP A 24 6.95 7.21 12.48
N GLY A 25 6.87 5.97 12.97
CA GLY A 25 6.48 5.67 14.34
C GLY A 25 7.62 5.78 15.37
N PRO A 26 7.33 5.56 16.66
CA PRO A 26 8.31 5.66 17.74
C PRO A 26 9.54 4.75 17.56
N GLN A 27 9.38 3.63 16.85
CA GLN A 27 10.43 2.65 16.57
C GLN A 27 11.10 2.82 15.20
N ALA A 28 10.70 3.82 14.41
CA ALA A 28 11.18 4.02 13.05
C ALA A 28 12.71 4.12 12.92
N LYS A 29 13.38 4.66 13.94
CA LYS A 29 14.85 4.75 14.00
C LYS A 29 15.57 3.38 13.98
N TYR A 30 14.85 2.28 14.22
CA TYR A 30 15.36 0.91 14.18
C TYR A 30 14.91 0.15 12.92
N THR A 31 14.14 0.78 12.05
CA THR A 31 13.61 0.13 10.85
C THR A 31 14.71 -0.02 9.81
N THR A 32 14.85 -1.25 9.31
CA THR A 32 15.83 -1.61 8.30
C THR A 32 15.13 -2.14 7.05
N PRO A 33 15.85 -2.33 5.92
CA PRO A 33 15.31 -3.02 4.77
C PRO A 33 14.73 -4.41 5.11
N GLU A 34 15.35 -5.12 6.06
CA GLU A 34 14.87 -6.43 6.52
C GLU A 34 13.55 -6.33 7.29
N THR A 35 13.30 -5.23 8.02
CA THR A 35 11.99 -4.97 8.64
C THR A 35 10.89 -4.87 7.57
N LEU A 36 11.15 -4.12 6.50
CA LEU A 36 10.19 -3.96 5.39
C LEU A 36 10.03 -5.24 4.56
N GLN A 37 11.11 -6.03 4.39
CA GLN A 37 11.03 -7.34 3.77
C GLN A 37 10.13 -8.31 4.57
N LYS A 38 10.27 -8.34 5.89
CA LYS A 38 9.38 -9.13 6.76
C LYS A 38 7.94 -8.66 6.69
N TRP A 39 7.72 -7.34 6.58
CA TRP A 39 6.38 -6.79 6.39
C TRP A 39 5.78 -7.15 5.03
N HIS A 40 6.60 -7.27 3.99
CA HIS A 40 6.17 -7.78 2.69
C HIS A 40 5.81 -9.27 2.75
N GLU A 41 6.60 -10.10 3.44
CA GLU A 41 6.25 -11.51 3.70
C GLU A 41 4.95 -11.65 4.49
N HIS A 42 4.75 -10.79 5.50
CA HIS A 42 3.49 -10.67 6.24
C HIS A 42 2.32 -10.39 5.30
N LEU A 43 2.45 -9.40 4.42
CA LEU A 43 1.44 -9.06 3.40
C LEU A 43 1.07 -10.29 2.54
N GLU A 44 2.07 -11.07 2.10
CA GLU A 44 1.79 -12.29 1.33
C GLU A 44 0.94 -13.31 2.12
N HIS A 45 1.19 -13.46 3.42
CA HIS A 45 0.38 -14.33 4.29
C HIS A 45 -1.09 -13.85 4.33
N LEU A 46 -1.32 -12.54 4.43
CA LEU A 46 -2.68 -11.98 4.46
C LEU A 46 -3.41 -12.25 3.14
N PHE A 47 -2.73 -12.07 2.00
CA PHE A 47 -3.30 -12.34 0.68
C PHE A 47 -3.52 -13.84 0.41
N LYS A 48 -2.84 -14.73 1.12
CA LYS A 48 -3.13 -16.18 1.16
C LYS A 48 -4.28 -16.54 2.12
N GLY A 49 -4.86 -15.56 2.82
CA GLY A 49 -5.96 -15.74 3.75
C GLY A 49 -5.53 -16.13 5.17
N HIS A 50 -4.28 -15.88 5.54
CA HIS A 50 -3.71 -16.27 6.83
C HIS A 50 -3.37 -15.00 7.65
N PRO A 51 -4.22 -14.59 8.61
CA PRO A 51 -3.88 -13.51 9.52
C PRO A 51 -2.72 -13.94 10.43
N VAL A 52 -1.81 -13.01 10.74
CA VAL A 52 -0.66 -13.25 11.62
C VAL A 52 -0.92 -12.65 13.00
N ASP A 53 -1.46 -11.43 13.04
CA ASP A 53 -1.89 -10.70 14.24
C ASP A 53 -3.41 -10.48 14.27
N ASP A 54 -3.95 -10.09 15.44
CA ASP A 54 -5.38 -9.80 15.62
C ASP A 54 -5.87 -8.67 14.70
N GLU A 55 -5.02 -7.66 14.47
CA GLU A 55 -5.34 -6.53 13.58
C GLU A 55 -5.47 -6.93 12.10
N ASP A 56 -4.92 -8.09 11.70
CA ASP A 56 -4.98 -8.56 10.32
C ASP A 56 -6.32 -9.18 9.95
N VAL A 57 -7.08 -9.67 10.94
CA VAL A 57 -8.33 -10.40 10.73
C VAL A 57 -9.31 -9.59 9.88
N ALA A 58 -9.39 -8.27 10.14
CA ALA A 58 -10.27 -7.38 9.39
C ALA A 58 -9.82 -7.18 7.94
N LEU A 59 -8.50 -7.16 7.68
CA LEU A 59 -7.99 -7.06 6.32
C LEU A 59 -8.20 -8.36 5.56
N VAL A 60 -7.93 -9.52 6.16
CA VAL A 60 -8.18 -10.82 5.53
C VAL A 60 -9.66 -10.98 5.16
N ASP A 61 -10.60 -10.62 6.06
CA ASP A 61 -12.04 -10.60 5.74
C ASP A 61 -12.35 -9.66 4.56
N THR A 62 -11.67 -8.51 4.48
CA THR A 62 -11.81 -7.56 3.37
C THR A 62 -11.32 -8.15 2.05
N LEU A 63 -10.15 -8.79 2.03
CA LEU A 63 -9.54 -9.40 0.84
C LEU A 63 -10.39 -10.55 0.29
N GLN A 64 -11.14 -11.26 1.14
CA GLN A 64 -12.06 -12.32 0.72
C GLN A 64 -13.36 -11.79 0.09
N ARG A 65 -13.78 -10.57 0.45
CA ARG A 65 -15.08 -10.00 0.05
C ARG A 65 -14.98 -9.05 -1.15
N PHE A 66 -13.83 -8.42 -1.34
CA PHE A 66 -13.62 -7.38 -2.35
C PHE A 66 -12.46 -7.75 -3.28
N PRO A 67 -12.51 -7.38 -4.57
CA PRO A 67 -11.48 -7.71 -5.55
C PRO A 67 -10.27 -6.76 -5.40
N VAL A 68 -9.66 -6.78 -4.23
CA VAL A 68 -8.48 -5.97 -3.89
C VAL A 68 -7.25 -6.66 -4.49
N GLU A 69 -6.50 -5.91 -5.30
CA GLU A 69 -5.23 -6.37 -5.89
C GLU A 69 -4.08 -6.17 -4.89
N ILE A 70 -3.05 -7.02 -4.91
CA ILE A 70 -1.92 -6.96 -3.97
C ILE A 70 -0.95 -5.82 -4.33
N GLU A 71 -0.86 -5.49 -5.62
CA GLU A 71 0.17 -4.57 -6.12
C GLU A 71 0.16 -3.17 -5.48
N PRO A 72 -0.99 -2.53 -5.17
CA PRO A 72 -0.99 -1.28 -4.41
C PRO A 72 -0.35 -1.39 -3.02
N PHE A 73 -0.45 -2.54 -2.36
CA PHE A 73 0.16 -2.77 -1.05
C PHE A 73 1.67 -2.91 -1.19
N GLU A 74 2.13 -3.64 -2.20
CA GLU A 74 3.55 -3.76 -2.53
C GLU A 74 4.16 -2.41 -2.91
N ASP A 75 3.45 -1.62 -3.74
CA ASP A 75 3.86 -0.27 -4.12
C ASP A 75 3.95 0.66 -2.90
N MET A 76 3.06 0.51 -1.92
CA MET A 76 3.13 1.27 -0.66
C MET A 76 4.36 0.89 0.16
N ILE A 77 4.67 -0.40 0.31
CA ILE A 77 5.90 -0.88 0.97
C ILE A 77 7.15 -0.35 0.24
N ALA A 78 7.13 -0.35 -1.10
CA ALA A 78 8.19 0.25 -1.90
C ALA A 78 8.32 1.78 -1.70
N GLY A 79 7.24 2.44 -1.28
CA GLY A 79 7.25 3.83 -0.81
C GLY A 79 8.02 3.96 0.51
N GLN A 80 7.71 3.11 1.48
CA GLN A 80 8.40 3.09 2.78
C GLN A 80 9.91 2.82 2.64
N HIS A 81 10.31 1.99 1.66
CA HIS A 81 11.73 1.81 1.33
C HIS A 81 12.41 3.12 0.87
N MET A 82 11.68 4.04 0.23
CA MET A 82 12.23 5.34 -0.16
C MET A 82 12.51 6.21 1.07
N ASP A 83 11.65 6.14 2.09
CA ASP A 83 11.78 6.89 3.34
C ASP A 83 13.01 6.49 4.16
N LEU A 84 13.53 5.26 4.00
CA LEU A 84 14.75 4.82 4.68
C LEU A 84 16.02 5.59 4.25
N TYR A 85 16.02 6.17 3.04
CA TYR A 85 17.23 6.73 2.44
C TYR A 85 17.09 8.17 1.93
N ARG A 86 15.86 8.64 1.69
CA ARG A 86 15.61 9.89 0.98
C ARG A 86 14.82 10.85 1.84
N ASN A 87 15.32 12.07 1.96
CA ASN A 87 14.59 13.20 2.54
C ASN A 87 14.35 14.33 1.53
N ARG A 88 14.86 14.21 0.29
CA ARG A 88 14.69 15.16 -0.81
C ARG A 88 14.64 14.42 -2.15
N TYR A 89 13.89 14.98 -3.09
CA TYR A 89 13.73 14.48 -4.45
C TYR A 89 14.33 15.48 -5.44
N GLU A 90 15.11 14.98 -6.40
CA GLU A 90 15.80 15.81 -7.39
C GLU A 90 14.85 16.37 -8.45
N THR A 91 13.86 15.56 -8.86
CA THR A 91 12.89 15.93 -9.89
C THR A 91 11.46 15.84 -9.39
N PHE A 92 10.56 16.58 -10.05
CA PHE A 92 9.13 16.46 -9.79
C PHE A 92 8.61 15.05 -10.07
N GLU A 93 9.17 14.33 -11.05
CA GLU A 93 8.76 12.95 -11.35
C GLU A 93 9.17 11.99 -10.21
N ASP A 94 10.30 12.20 -9.55
CA ASP A 94 10.68 11.43 -8.37
C ASP A 94 9.73 11.69 -7.19
N LEU A 95 9.38 12.96 -6.95
CA LEU A 95 8.40 13.32 -5.93
C LEU A 95 7.01 12.75 -6.25
N LYS A 96 6.59 12.80 -7.51
CA LYS A 96 5.31 12.27 -7.97
C LYS A 96 5.25 10.74 -7.80
N LEU A 97 6.34 10.03 -8.10
CA LEU A 97 6.44 8.59 -7.84
C LEU A 97 6.31 8.31 -6.34
N TYR A 98 6.99 9.08 -5.50
CA TYR A 98 6.86 8.96 -4.04
C TYR A 98 5.41 9.16 -3.60
N CYS A 99 4.77 10.28 -3.98
CA CYS A 99 3.37 10.56 -3.64
C CYS A 99 2.41 9.48 -4.15
N TYR A 100 2.66 8.91 -5.34
CA TYR A 100 1.91 7.76 -5.83
C TYR A 100 2.02 6.58 -4.86
N ARG A 101 3.24 6.21 -4.43
CA ARG A 101 3.48 5.06 -3.56
C ARG A 101 2.89 5.23 -2.16
N VAL A 102 3.07 6.37 -1.53
CA VAL A 102 2.66 6.57 -0.12
C VAL A 102 1.22 7.10 0.05
N ALA A 103 0.58 7.61 -1.02
CA ALA A 103 -0.79 8.12 -0.94
C ALA A 103 -1.70 7.65 -2.08
N GLY A 104 -1.20 7.60 -3.32
CA GLY A 104 -1.98 7.15 -4.48
C GLY A 104 -2.44 5.69 -4.37
N THR A 105 -1.60 4.82 -3.82
CA THR A 105 -1.88 3.40 -3.54
C THR A 105 -3.07 3.22 -2.61
N VAL A 106 -3.23 4.04 -1.57
CA VAL A 106 -4.39 4.00 -0.65
C VAL A 106 -5.70 4.21 -1.41
N GLY A 107 -5.70 5.11 -2.39
CA GLY A 107 -6.82 5.33 -3.30
C GLY A 107 -7.11 4.10 -4.17
N LEU A 108 -6.07 3.43 -4.68
CA LEU A 108 -6.21 2.20 -5.46
C LEU A 108 -6.75 1.02 -4.64
N MET A 109 -6.29 0.84 -3.39
CA MET A 109 -6.83 -0.16 -2.47
C MET A 109 -8.31 0.09 -2.18
N SER A 110 -8.62 1.35 -1.82
CA SER A 110 -9.99 1.77 -1.49
C SER A 110 -10.93 1.63 -2.67
N ASN A 111 -10.41 1.77 -3.90
CA ASN A 111 -11.23 1.70 -5.10
C ASN A 111 -11.96 0.36 -5.26
N ALA A 112 -11.28 -0.76 -4.97
CA ALA A 112 -11.88 -2.09 -5.05
C ALA A 112 -13.10 -2.23 -4.13
N VAL A 113 -13.09 -1.56 -2.98
CA VAL A 113 -14.20 -1.55 -2.01
C VAL A 113 -15.31 -0.60 -2.44
N LEU A 114 -14.95 0.59 -2.95
CA LEU A 114 -15.92 1.59 -3.39
C LEU A 114 -16.64 1.18 -4.68
N GLY A 115 -15.97 0.40 -5.54
CA GLY A 115 -16.50 -0.06 -6.82
C GLY A 115 -16.41 0.99 -7.92
N ILE A 116 -15.40 1.87 -7.91
CA ILE A 116 -15.21 2.85 -8.99
C ILE A 116 -14.49 2.14 -10.14
N GLU A 117 -15.09 2.15 -11.32
CA GLU A 117 -14.57 1.42 -12.48
C GLU A 117 -13.14 1.84 -12.85
N LYS A 118 -12.34 0.86 -13.32
CA LYS A 118 -10.99 1.06 -13.88
C LYS A 118 -10.95 2.13 -15.00
N ILE A 119 -12.07 2.41 -15.66
CA ILE A 119 -12.20 3.44 -16.69
C ILE A 119 -12.05 4.86 -16.11
N LEU A 120 -12.60 5.13 -14.92
CA LEU A 120 -12.48 6.44 -14.28
C LEU A 120 -11.04 6.72 -13.82
N LEU A 121 -10.33 5.69 -13.36
CA LEU A 121 -8.91 5.79 -12.94
C LEU A 121 -7.98 6.16 -14.11
N ARG A 122 -8.23 5.61 -15.31
CA ARG A 122 -7.50 5.99 -16.52
C ARG A 122 -7.73 7.45 -16.92
N ALA A 123 -8.94 7.95 -16.74
CA ALA A 123 -9.29 9.35 -17.02
C ALA A 123 -8.64 10.33 -16.04
N LEU A 124 -8.44 9.92 -14.78
CA LEU A 124 -7.76 10.71 -13.74
C LEU A 124 -6.21 10.64 -13.80
N GLY A 125 -5.64 9.96 -14.80
CA GLY A 125 -4.19 9.81 -14.94
C GLY A 125 -3.55 8.87 -13.93
N ILE A 126 -4.34 8.16 -13.12
CA ILE A 126 -3.87 7.14 -12.17
C ILE A 126 -3.63 5.85 -12.97
N ARG A 127 -2.45 5.70 -13.56
CA ARG A 127 -2.02 4.44 -14.21
C ARG A 127 -1.27 3.57 -13.19
N LYS A 128 -1.40 2.24 -13.27
CA LYS A 128 -0.48 1.28 -12.62
C LYS A 128 0.94 1.70 -12.97
N MET A 129 1.69 2.24 -12.01
CA MET A 129 3.08 2.68 -12.24
C MET A 129 4.09 1.52 -12.06
N SER A 130 3.60 0.36 -11.63
CA SER A 130 4.39 -0.79 -11.19
C SER A 130 5.27 -1.44 -12.26
N LEU A 131 4.92 -1.33 -13.55
CA LEU A 131 5.69 -1.97 -14.64
C LEU A 131 6.75 -1.08 -15.33
N ILE A 132 6.74 0.23 -15.09
CA ILE A 132 7.67 1.15 -15.79
C ILE A 132 8.96 1.36 -14.98
N TYR A 133 8.89 1.27 -13.65
CA TYR A 133 10.04 1.58 -12.78
C TYR A 133 10.91 0.37 -12.40
N LEU A 134 10.42 -0.87 -12.54
CA LEU A 134 11.23 -2.09 -12.32
C LEU A 134 12.21 -2.40 -13.47
N LYS A 135 12.12 -1.69 -14.61
CA LYS A 135 12.95 -1.95 -15.81
C LYS A 135 14.09 -0.97 -16.05
N LYS A 136 14.40 -0.07 -15.11
CA LYS A 136 15.52 0.87 -15.24
C LYS A 136 16.38 0.93 -13.98
N ARG A 137 17.22 -0.10 -13.77
CA ARG A 137 18.62 0.06 -13.33
C ARG A 137 19.46 -1.06 -13.95
N PRO A 138 20.71 -0.78 -14.38
CA PRO A 138 21.65 -1.79 -14.89
C PRO A 138 22.04 -2.80 -13.81
#